data_AF-A0A4P7AIT8-F1
#
_entry.id   AF-A0A4P7AIT8-F1
#
_cell.length_a   1.000
_cell.length_b   1.000
_cell.length_c   1.000
_cell.angle_alpha   90.00
_cell.angle_beta   90.00
_cell.angle_gamma   90.00
#
_symmetry.space_group_name_H-M   'P 1'
#
loop_
_entity.id
_entity.type
_entity.pdbx_description
1 polymer ?
#
loop_
_entity_poly.entity_id
_entity_poly.type
_entity_poly.pdbx_seq_one_letter_code
_entity_poly.pdbx_strand_id
1 'polypeptide(L)'
;MEVIEYYSIGTALVILFLIGIVSITTGFLIKKNNNKKIVKQITKIPYFTNEGHGKEKWWVSNKGELEKKGIKSQDFNYKIAFFNYYENFSKDFFNSKYVRTKSYLIKFLDIKSTNKTIAKLKLYTKCLENIWWKKYRIFMKESLEEIPTLTSSPAYFFYKYYFMFLQELRKTLAFYLTNHIIPNTIFLELKTIHFEKFGIRKVSDPKKNIAFAFMQVVKESETLIDRLSKQFFDELENKGKDWSIDYKNNHEIKNVFKENDYIKKIYLKQKSKTNKKKYNVKQNVNNNQTKDLN
;
A
#
# COMPACT_ATOMS: atom_id res chain seq x y z
N MET A 1 -30.36 -42.90 -53.28
CA MET A 1 -30.93 -42.46 -52.00
C MET A 1 -29.83 -42.07 -51.02
N GLU A 2 -28.78 -42.89 -50.88
CA GLU A 2 -27.67 -42.68 -49.93
C GLU A 2 -26.95 -41.32 -50.07
N VAL A 3 -26.68 -40.84 -51.28
CA VAL A 3 -25.96 -39.57 -51.50
C VAL A 3 -26.70 -38.37 -50.89
N ILE A 4 -28.04 -38.32 -50.97
CA ILE A 4 -28.86 -37.23 -50.44
C ILE A 4 -28.86 -37.26 -48.90
N GLU A 5 -28.81 -38.45 -48.30
CA GLU A 5 -28.73 -38.64 -46.85
C GLU A 5 -27.37 -38.19 -46.28
N TYR A 6 -26.27 -38.41 -46.99
CA TYR A 6 -24.96 -37.88 -46.58
C TYR A 6 -24.91 -36.35 -46.60
N TYR A 7 -25.52 -35.70 -47.61
CA TYR A 7 -25.60 -34.25 -47.66
C TYR A 7 -26.53 -33.67 -46.59
N SER A 8 -27.62 -34.34 -46.23
CA SER A 8 -28.53 -33.89 -45.16
C SER A 8 -27.89 -34.03 -43.77
N ILE A 9 -27.14 -35.10 -43.52
CA ILE A 9 -26.40 -35.29 -42.27
C ILE A 9 -25.25 -34.28 -42.17
N GLY A 10 -24.49 -34.08 -43.27
CA GLY A 10 -23.39 -33.10 -43.31
C GLY A 10 -23.86 -31.68 -43.08
N THR A 11 -24.98 -31.27 -43.70
CA THR A 11 -25.57 -29.94 -43.48
C THR A 11 -26.10 -29.77 -42.05
N ALA A 12 -26.74 -30.78 -41.47
CA ALA A 12 -27.19 -30.74 -40.08
C ALA A 12 -26.01 -30.58 -39.08
N LEU A 13 -24.89 -31.29 -39.32
CA LEU A 13 -23.68 -31.16 -38.50
C LEU A 13 -23.05 -29.76 -38.58
N VAL A 14 -23.01 -29.17 -39.78
CA VAL A 14 -22.52 -27.79 -39.98
C VAL A 14 -23.41 -26.78 -39.27
N ILE A 15 -24.74 -26.94 -39.34
CA ILE A 15 -25.70 -26.07 -38.64
C ILE A 15 -25.51 -26.18 -37.12
N LEU A 16 -25.38 -27.39 -36.57
CA LEU A 16 -25.12 -27.61 -35.15
C LEU A 16 -23.80 -26.98 -34.71
N PHE A 17 -22.75 -27.09 -35.53
CA PHE A 17 -21.46 -26.47 -35.28
C PHE A 17 -21.55 -24.93 -35.25
N LEU A 18 -22.28 -24.33 -36.19
CA LEU A 18 -22.51 -22.89 -36.23
C LEU A 18 -23.31 -22.40 -35.02
N ILE A 19 -24.36 -23.11 -34.62
CA ILE A 19 -25.14 -22.79 -33.42
C ILE A 19 -24.25 -22.87 -32.16
N GLY A 20 -23.35 -23.84 -32.10
CA GLY A 20 -22.37 -23.97 -31.02
C GLY A 20 -21.45 -22.75 -30.92
N ILE A 21 -20.88 -22.29 -32.05
CA ILE A 21 -20.01 -21.11 -32.10
C ILE A 21 -20.77 -19.84 -31.69
N VAL A 22 -21.98 -19.66 -32.19
CA VAL A 22 -22.82 -18.50 -31.83
C VAL A 22 -23.14 -18.53 -30.33
N SER A 23 -23.45 -19.68 -29.76
CA SER A 23 -23.75 -19.81 -28.34
C SER A 23 -22.55 -19.48 -27.45
N ILE A 24 -21.35 -19.95 -27.82
CA ILE A 24 -20.10 -19.66 -27.11
C ILE A 24 -19.75 -18.17 -27.17
N THR A 25 -19.81 -17.57 -28.36
CA THR A 25 -19.47 -16.15 -28.56
C THR A 25 -20.47 -15.24 -27.84
N THR A 26 -21.76 -15.53 -27.92
CA THR A 26 -22.81 -14.79 -27.19
C THR A 26 -22.65 -14.93 -25.68
N GLY A 27 -22.36 -16.13 -25.17
CA GLY A 27 -22.03 -16.35 -23.76
C GLY A 27 -20.80 -15.56 -23.29
N PHE A 28 -19.76 -15.45 -24.13
CA PHE A 28 -18.57 -14.65 -23.85
C PHE A 28 -18.86 -13.15 -23.84
N LEU A 29 -19.67 -12.66 -24.77
CA LEU A 29 -20.08 -11.25 -24.86
C LEU A 29 -20.96 -10.84 -23.67
N ILE A 30 -21.94 -11.66 -23.28
CA ILE A 30 -22.77 -11.43 -22.09
C ILE A 30 -21.91 -11.40 -20.83
N LYS A 31 -20.99 -12.37 -20.67
CA LYS A 31 -20.04 -12.41 -19.56
C LYS A 31 -19.11 -11.19 -19.54
N LYS A 32 -18.71 -10.67 -20.70
CA LYS A 32 -17.85 -9.47 -20.82
C LYS A 32 -18.62 -8.20 -20.45
N ASN A 33 -19.87 -8.04 -20.91
CA ASN A 33 -20.68 -6.85 -20.61
C ASN A 33 -21.13 -6.80 -19.15
N ASN A 34 -21.49 -7.94 -18.55
CA ASN A 34 -21.87 -8.01 -17.13
C ASN A 34 -20.68 -7.82 -16.17
N ASN A 35 -19.44 -7.85 -16.67
CA ASN A 35 -18.22 -7.66 -15.88
C ASN A 35 -17.70 -6.21 -15.85
N LYS A 36 -18.43 -5.22 -16.37
CA LYS A 36 -18.09 -3.80 -16.14
C LYS A 36 -18.21 -3.50 -14.64
N LYS A 37 -17.08 -3.52 -13.93
CA LYS A 37 -17.01 -3.23 -12.50
C LYS A 37 -17.58 -1.84 -12.24
N ILE A 38 -18.63 -1.76 -11.44
CA ILE A 38 -19.18 -0.49 -10.96
C ILE A 38 -18.09 0.22 -10.14
N VAL A 39 -17.60 1.33 -10.66
CA VAL A 39 -16.63 2.18 -9.97
C VAL A 39 -17.36 2.98 -8.91
N LYS A 40 -17.14 2.65 -7.63
CA LYS A 40 -17.69 3.40 -6.50
C LYS A 40 -16.70 4.49 -6.11
N GLN A 41 -17.17 5.74 -6.10
CA GLN A 41 -16.45 6.89 -5.56
C GLN A 41 -17.00 7.21 -4.17
N ILE A 42 -16.11 7.38 -3.19
CA ILE A 42 -16.52 7.75 -1.81
C ILE A 42 -16.71 9.27 -1.70
N THR A 43 -15.96 10.02 -2.49
CA THR A 43 -15.97 11.49 -2.52
C THR A 43 -15.96 11.97 -3.98
N LYS A 44 -16.08 13.28 -4.20
CA LYS A 44 -15.94 13.89 -5.54
C LYS A 44 -14.51 13.81 -6.11
N ILE A 45 -13.54 13.32 -5.33
CA ILE A 45 -12.12 13.31 -5.72
C ILE A 45 -11.81 12.07 -6.59
N PRO A 46 -11.21 12.26 -7.78
CA PRO A 46 -11.16 11.24 -8.83
C PRO A 46 -10.26 10.04 -8.51
N TYR A 47 -9.32 10.16 -7.57
CA TYR A 47 -8.45 9.06 -7.18
C TYR A 47 -9.00 8.19 -6.04
N PHE A 48 -10.05 8.61 -5.33
CA PHE A 48 -10.71 7.78 -4.29
C PHE A 48 -11.79 6.88 -4.87
N THR A 49 -11.35 5.95 -5.73
CA THR A 49 -12.20 4.93 -6.36
C THR A 49 -12.01 3.56 -5.71
N ASN A 50 -12.95 2.64 -5.92
CA ASN A 50 -12.84 1.24 -5.49
C ASN A 50 -12.01 0.35 -6.43
N GLU A 51 -11.32 0.94 -7.41
CA GLU A 51 -10.46 0.21 -8.34
C GLU A 51 -9.27 -0.40 -7.60
N GLY A 52 -8.84 -1.59 -8.01
CA GLY A 52 -7.78 -2.31 -7.33
C GLY A 52 -6.50 -2.35 -8.13
N HIS A 53 -5.41 -1.98 -7.48
CA HIS A 53 -4.06 -1.99 -8.03
C HIS A 53 -3.23 -3.19 -7.56
N GLY A 54 -3.88 -4.29 -7.12
CA GLY A 54 -3.21 -5.45 -6.52
C GLY A 54 -2.28 -6.24 -7.44
N LYS A 55 -2.17 -5.88 -8.73
CA LYS A 55 -1.17 -6.43 -9.67
C LYS A 55 0.02 -5.50 -9.90
N GLU A 56 -0.10 -4.24 -9.50
CA GLU A 56 0.94 -3.24 -9.74
C GLU A 56 2.02 -3.32 -8.66
N LYS A 57 3.24 -2.94 -9.03
CA LYS A 57 4.37 -2.85 -8.10
C LYS A 57 4.30 -1.50 -7.39
N TRP A 58 4.24 -1.52 -6.05
CA TRP A 58 4.07 -0.28 -5.29
C TRP A 58 5.32 0.60 -5.33
N TRP A 59 6.48 0.01 -5.55
CA TRP A 59 7.73 0.74 -5.69
C TRP A 59 7.89 1.34 -7.10
N VAL A 60 8.76 2.35 -7.21
CA VAL A 60 8.96 3.13 -8.44
C VAL A 60 10.21 2.73 -9.21
N SER A 61 11.28 2.26 -8.55
CA SER A 61 12.47 1.78 -9.26
C SER A 61 12.23 0.44 -9.98
N ASN A 62 13.09 0.10 -10.93
CA ASN A 62 12.94 -1.12 -11.74
C ASN A 62 12.83 -2.41 -10.87
N LYS A 63 13.77 -2.60 -9.92
CA LYS A 63 13.83 -3.79 -9.05
C LYS A 63 13.20 -3.59 -7.66
N GLY A 64 13.08 -2.34 -7.20
CA GLY A 64 12.48 -2.02 -5.91
C GLY A 64 13.30 -2.49 -4.71
N GLU A 65 14.60 -2.73 -4.85
CA GLU A 65 15.38 -3.38 -3.78
C GLU A 65 15.49 -2.52 -2.52
N LEU A 66 15.74 -1.22 -2.69
CA LEU A 66 15.81 -0.27 -1.60
C LEU A 66 14.42 -0.03 -1.02
N GLU A 67 13.41 0.12 -1.88
CA GLU A 67 12.03 0.38 -1.49
C GLU A 67 11.42 -0.79 -0.73
N LYS A 68 11.63 -2.03 -1.16
CA LYS A 68 11.14 -3.23 -0.46
C LYS A 68 11.79 -3.41 0.91
N LYS A 69 13.08 -3.10 1.05
CA LYS A 69 13.73 -3.08 2.37
C LYS A 69 13.15 -1.95 3.21
N GLY A 70 12.88 -0.85 2.51
CA GLY A 70 12.13 0.26 2.99
C GLY A 70 10.82 -0.13 3.67
N ILE A 71 9.87 -0.66 2.93
CA ILE A 71 8.54 -0.90 3.50
C ILE A 71 8.59 -1.83 4.72
N LYS A 72 9.44 -2.87 4.69
CA LYS A 72 9.70 -3.79 5.83
C LYS A 72 10.26 -3.08 7.07
N SER A 73 10.76 -1.87 6.89
CA SER A 73 11.17 -0.86 7.86
C SER A 73 10.17 -0.47 8.93
N GLN A 74 8.94 -0.38 8.47
CA GLN A 74 7.96 0.53 9.03
C GLN A 74 7.07 -0.17 10.04
N ASP A 75 6.47 0.61 10.93
CA ASP A 75 5.41 0.08 11.77
C ASP A 75 4.14 -0.15 10.94
N PHE A 76 3.53 -1.29 11.18
CA PHE A 76 2.32 -1.74 10.52
C PHE A 76 1.19 -1.98 11.50
N ASN A 77 1.44 -1.99 12.81
CA ASN A 77 0.44 -2.26 13.83
C ASN A 77 -0.08 -0.95 14.42
N TYR A 78 -1.32 -0.60 14.13
CA TYR A 78 -1.89 0.67 14.59
C TYR A 78 -3.05 0.40 15.53
N LYS A 79 -3.11 1.13 16.63
CA LYS A 79 -4.21 1.08 17.60
C LYS A 79 -5.46 1.69 16.94
N ILE A 80 -6.60 1.02 17.05
CA ILE A 80 -7.87 1.56 16.59
C ILE A 80 -8.44 2.47 17.68
N ALA A 81 -8.86 3.67 17.33
CA ALA A 81 -9.44 4.58 18.31
C ALA A 81 -10.76 4.03 18.84
N PHE A 82 -11.11 4.38 20.08
CA PHE A 82 -12.30 3.92 20.82
C PHE A 82 -12.33 2.43 21.15
N PHE A 83 -11.64 1.60 20.37
CA PHE A 83 -11.68 0.16 20.48
C PHE A 83 -10.26 -0.33 20.78
N ASN A 84 -10.02 -0.77 22.02
CA ASN A 84 -8.69 -1.12 22.55
C ASN A 84 -8.07 -2.39 21.89
N TYR A 85 -7.86 -2.35 20.58
CA TYR A 85 -7.22 -3.37 19.78
C TYR A 85 -6.34 -2.73 18.70
N TYR A 86 -5.49 -3.55 18.08
CA TYR A 86 -4.56 -3.13 17.03
C TYR A 86 -4.91 -3.83 15.72
N GLU A 87 -4.73 -3.16 14.59
CA GLU A 87 -4.85 -3.78 13.25
C GLU A 87 -3.54 -3.65 12.49
N ASN A 88 -3.24 -4.65 11.66
CA ASN A 88 -2.02 -4.67 10.87
C ASN A 88 -2.28 -4.22 9.42
N PHE A 89 -1.61 -3.15 8.98
CA PHE A 89 -1.73 -2.55 7.63
C PHE A 89 -0.49 -2.81 6.73
N SER A 90 0.10 -4.02 6.80
CA SER A 90 1.28 -4.41 6.02
C SER A 90 1.01 -4.99 4.63
N LYS A 91 -0.26 -5.19 4.28
CA LYS A 91 -0.61 -5.73 2.98
C LYS A 91 -0.47 -4.64 1.91
N ASP A 92 0.13 -4.98 0.78
CA ASP A 92 0.34 -4.10 -0.37
C ASP A 92 1.05 -2.79 0.02
N PHE A 93 0.55 -1.63 -0.40
CA PHE A 93 1.09 -0.34 0.05
C PHE A 93 0.49 0.06 1.39
N PHE A 94 -0.82 -0.04 1.60
CA PHE A 94 -1.45 0.35 2.87
C PHE A 94 -2.80 -0.37 3.03
N ASN A 95 -2.77 -1.65 3.39
CA ASN A 95 -3.97 -2.47 3.48
C ASN A 95 -3.92 -3.54 4.58
N SER A 96 -5.09 -4.06 4.96
CA SER A 96 -5.23 -5.09 6.00
C SER A 96 -6.08 -6.28 5.55
N LYS A 97 -5.81 -7.45 6.15
CA LYS A 97 -6.70 -8.62 6.08
C LYS A 97 -7.93 -8.47 6.99
N TYR A 98 -7.92 -7.51 7.92
CA TYR A 98 -8.98 -7.23 8.89
C TYR A 98 -9.31 -8.41 9.83
N VAL A 99 -8.31 -9.23 10.16
CA VAL A 99 -8.50 -10.42 11.01
C VAL A 99 -8.85 -10.02 12.44
N ARG A 100 -8.13 -9.04 12.99
CA ARG A 100 -8.33 -8.58 14.38
C ARG A 100 -9.61 -7.78 14.51
N THR A 101 -9.89 -6.89 13.55
CA THR A 101 -11.16 -6.16 13.48
C THR A 101 -12.35 -7.12 13.38
N LYS A 102 -12.29 -8.14 12.52
CA LYS A 102 -13.37 -9.15 12.41
C LYS A 102 -13.58 -9.88 13.74
N SER A 103 -12.50 -10.34 14.36
CA SER A 103 -12.56 -11.05 15.65
C SER A 103 -13.12 -10.16 16.78
N TYR A 104 -12.84 -8.85 16.73
CA TYR A 104 -13.39 -7.88 17.65
C TYR A 104 -14.90 -7.69 17.46
N LEU A 105 -15.36 -7.53 16.22
CA LEU A 105 -16.76 -7.21 15.91
C LEU A 105 -17.74 -8.34 16.21
N ILE A 106 -17.34 -9.61 16.04
CA ILE A 106 -18.20 -10.78 16.33
C ILE A 106 -18.68 -10.81 17.79
N LYS A 107 -17.97 -10.12 18.71
CA LYS A 107 -18.37 -10.01 20.12
C LYS A 107 -19.57 -9.09 20.35
N PHE A 108 -19.94 -8.26 19.36
CA PHE A 108 -20.93 -7.20 19.50
C PHE A 108 -21.94 -7.14 18.35
N LEU A 109 -21.61 -7.74 17.20
CA LEU A 109 -22.42 -7.73 15.98
C LEU A 109 -22.68 -9.16 15.53
N ASP A 110 -23.83 -9.37 14.88
CA ASP A 110 -24.09 -10.61 14.17
C ASP A 110 -23.12 -10.80 12.98
N ILE A 111 -23.04 -12.03 12.47
CA ILE A 111 -22.11 -12.40 11.40
C ILE A 111 -22.36 -11.60 10.11
N LYS A 112 -23.62 -11.30 9.79
CA LYS A 112 -24.00 -10.56 8.57
C LYS A 112 -23.53 -9.10 8.68
N SER A 113 -23.82 -8.44 9.80
CA SER A 113 -23.37 -7.06 10.08
C SER A 113 -21.85 -6.97 10.16
N THR A 114 -21.18 -7.97 10.76
CA THR A 114 -19.72 -8.06 10.79
C THR A 114 -19.15 -8.12 9.37
N ASN A 115 -19.61 -9.06 8.55
CA ASN A 115 -19.09 -9.22 7.18
C ASN A 115 -19.35 -7.97 6.33
N LYS A 116 -20.51 -7.32 6.49
CA LYS A 116 -20.83 -6.04 5.85
C LYS A 116 -19.86 -4.92 6.27
N THR A 117 -19.58 -4.82 7.57
CA THR A 117 -18.60 -3.84 8.12
C THR A 117 -17.22 -4.08 7.53
N ILE A 118 -16.73 -5.32 7.56
CA ILE A 118 -15.42 -5.68 6.99
C ILE A 118 -15.35 -5.38 5.49
N ALA A 119 -16.42 -5.64 4.74
CA ALA A 119 -16.47 -5.32 3.30
C ALA A 119 -16.36 -3.81 3.06
N LYS A 120 -17.05 -2.98 3.85
CA LYS A 120 -16.92 -1.52 3.80
C LYS A 120 -15.52 -1.04 4.17
N LEU A 121 -14.92 -1.59 5.22
CA LEU A 121 -13.57 -1.23 5.63
C LEU A 121 -12.52 -1.56 4.56
N LYS A 122 -12.63 -2.74 3.93
CA LYS A 122 -11.80 -3.10 2.78
C LYS A 122 -11.96 -2.13 1.62
N LEU A 123 -13.20 -1.69 1.35
CA LEU A 123 -13.48 -0.68 0.33
C LEU A 123 -12.79 0.65 0.68
N TYR A 124 -12.98 1.15 1.90
CA TYR A 124 -12.45 2.44 2.33
C TYR A 124 -10.92 2.47 2.34
N THR A 125 -10.26 1.43 2.86
CA THR A 125 -8.80 1.33 2.83
C THR A 125 -8.27 1.26 1.41
N LYS A 126 -8.95 0.54 0.53
CA LYS A 126 -8.56 0.48 -0.88
C LYS A 126 -8.67 1.85 -1.56
N CYS A 127 -9.74 2.60 -1.28
CA CYS A 127 -9.87 3.96 -1.78
C CYS A 127 -8.76 4.86 -1.23
N LEU A 128 -8.44 4.80 0.06
CA LEU A 128 -7.32 5.54 0.64
C LEU A 128 -6.00 5.20 -0.04
N GLU A 129 -5.71 3.92 -0.22
CA GLU A 129 -4.50 3.40 -0.85
C GLU A 129 -4.35 3.88 -2.30
N ASN A 130 -5.45 4.16 -3.01
CA ASN A 130 -5.42 4.63 -4.40
C ASN A 130 -4.79 6.02 -4.57
N ILE A 131 -4.68 6.84 -3.51
CA ILE A 131 -3.94 8.09 -3.61
C ILE A 131 -2.47 7.86 -3.95
N TRP A 132 -1.89 6.75 -3.48
CA TRP A 132 -0.55 6.34 -3.87
C TRP A 132 -0.50 6.00 -5.36
N TRP A 133 -1.35 5.09 -5.80
CA TRP A 133 -1.30 4.54 -7.16
C TRP A 133 -1.63 5.55 -8.26
N LYS A 134 -2.65 6.39 -8.02
CA LYS A 134 -3.21 7.28 -9.03
C LYS A 134 -2.60 8.68 -9.04
N LYS A 135 -1.87 9.06 -8.00
CA LYS A 135 -1.25 10.39 -7.89
C LYS A 135 0.23 10.28 -7.58
N TYR A 136 0.58 9.85 -6.37
CA TYR A 136 1.95 10.02 -5.89
C TYR A 136 2.97 9.06 -6.48
N ARG A 137 2.57 7.85 -6.87
CA ARG A 137 3.46 6.92 -7.56
C ARG A 137 3.87 7.45 -8.93
N ILE A 138 2.96 8.11 -9.63
CA ILE A 138 3.20 8.74 -10.93
C ILE A 138 4.19 9.90 -10.74
N PHE A 139 3.86 10.82 -9.83
CA PHE A 139 4.74 11.93 -9.45
C PHE A 139 6.16 11.46 -9.07
N MET A 140 6.27 10.46 -8.20
CA MET A 140 7.58 9.94 -7.76
C MET A 140 8.35 9.24 -8.89
N LYS A 141 7.67 8.73 -9.91
CA LYS A 141 8.32 8.16 -11.09
C LYS A 141 8.90 9.27 -11.96
N GLU A 142 8.12 10.32 -12.20
CA GLU A 142 8.58 11.53 -12.93
C GLU A 142 9.79 12.16 -12.23
N SER A 143 9.71 12.37 -10.90
CA SER A 143 10.84 12.92 -10.14
C SER A 143 12.10 12.04 -10.20
N LEU A 144 11.97 10.71 -10.23
CA LEU A 144 13.11 9.80 -10.37
C LEU A 144 13.82 9.97 -11.72
N GLU A 145 13.07 10.29 -12.77
CA GLU A 145 13.59 10.52 -14.13
C GLU A 145 14.21 11.91 -14.27
N GLU A 146 13.68 12.93 -13.58
CA GLU A 146 14.13 14.32 -13.66
C GLU A 146 15.38 14.62 -12.82
N ILE A 147 15.49 14.08 -11.61
CA ILE A 147 16.55 14.41 -10.65
C ILE A 147 17.99 14.25 -11.19
N PRO A 148 18.33 13.25 -12.03
CA PRO A 148 19.65 13.17 -12.68
C PRO A 148 20.06 14.41 -13.48
N THR A 149 19.12 15.24 -13.92
CA THR A 149 19.39 16.50 -14.61
C THR A 149 19.69 17.68 -13.67
N LEU A 150 19.36 17.52 -12.37
CA LEU A 150 19.43 18.58 -11.37
C LEU A 150 20.70 18.52 -10.51
N THR A 151 21.30 17.34 -10.36
CA THR A 151 22.40 17.11 -9.41
C THR A 151 23.30 15.94 -9.81
N SER A 152 24.59 16.01 -9.45
CA SER A 152 25.55 14.91 -9.54
C SER A 152 25.31 13.78 -8.53
N SER A 153 24.41 13.96 -7.54
CA SER A 153 24.05 12.95 -6.53
C SER A 153 22.58 12.51 -6.59
N PRO A 154 22.07 12.01 -7.73
CA PRO A 154 20.63 11.80 -7.91
C PRO A 154 20.02 10.77 -6.95
N ALA A 155 20.72 9.68 -6.69
CA ALA A 155 20.25 8.64 -5.77
C ALA A 155 20.13 9.15 -4.33
N TYR A 156 21.02 10.05 -3.91
CA TYR A 156 20.97 10.68 -2.59
C TYR A 156 19.68 11.48 -2.44
N PHE A 157 19.48 12.44 -3.34
CA PHE A 157 18.38 13.38 -3.25
C PHE A 157 17.05 12.64 -3.42
N PHE A 158 16.92 11.78 -4.42
CA PHE A 158 15.69 11.03 -4.63
C PHE A 158 15.29 10.18 -3.42
N TYR A 159 16.18 9.28 -2.96
CA TYR A 159 15.79 8.31 -1.94
C TYR A 159 15.58 8.94 -0.56
N LYS A 160 16.26 10.05 -0.23
CA LYS A 160 16.03 10.77 1.03
C LYS A 160 14.58 11.23 1.13
N TYR A 161 14.11 12.03 0.18
CA TYR A 161 12.77 12.60 0.20
C TYR A 161 11.69 11.58 -0.16
N TYR A 162 11.98 10.62 -1.03
CA TYR A 162 11.07 9.52 -1.34
C TYR A 162 10.69 8.72 -0.08
N PHE A 163 11.68 8.34 0.74
CA PHE A 163 11.41 7.57 1.94
C PHE A 163 10.75 8.38 3.04
N MET A 164 11.10 9.66 3.18
CA MET A 164 10.39 10.57 4.08
C MET A 164 8.91 10.68 3.69
N PHE A 165 8.63 10.91 2.40
CA PHE A 165 7.28 10.99 1.86
C PHE A 165 6.49 9.71 2.15
N LEU A 166 7.02 8.53 1.82
CA LEU A 166 6.32 7.27 2.04
C LEU A 166 5.96 7.03 3.51
N GLN A 167 6.89 7.33 4.41
CA GLN A 167 6.70 7.13 5.84
C GLN A 167 5.62 8.06 6.38
N GLU A 168 5.67 9.34 6.01
CA GLU A 168 4.72 10.33 6.47
C GLU A 168 3.34 10.15 5.84
N LEU A 169 3.25 9.87 4.53
CA LEU A 169 2.00 9.53 3.86
C LEU A 169 1.30 8.38 4.58
N ARG A 170 2.02 7.30 4.89
CA ARG A 170 1.44 6.15 5.60
C ARG A 170 0.98 6.49 7.01
N LYS A 171 1.69 7.36 7.72
CA LYS A 171 1.23 7.87 9.03
C LYS A 171 -0.07 8.64 8.90
N THR A 172 -0.19 9.55 7.92
CA THR A 172 -1.43 10.28 7.61
C THR A 172 -2.57 9.31 7.28
N LEU A 173 -2.35 8.35 6.37
CA LEU A 173 -3.35 7.34 6.02
C LEU A 173 -3.79 6.51 7.24
N ALA A 174 -2.84 6.09 8.08
CA ALA A 174 -3.11 5.33 9.29
C ALA A 174 -3.87 6.13 10.33
N PHE A 175 -3.48 7.38 10.56
CA PHE A 175 -4.16 8.28 11.49
C PHE A 175 -5.64 8.41 11.13
N TYR A 176 -5.96 8.75 9.88
CA TYR A 176 -7.35 8.92 9.46
C TYR A 176 -8.13 7.61 9.39
N LEU A 177 -7.48 6.52 8.98
CA LEU A 177 -8.14 5.21 8.95
C LEU A 177 -8.50 4.74 10.36
N THR A 178 -7.59 4.88 11.32
CA THR A 178 -7.75 4.31 12.67
C THR A 178 -8.51 5.20 13.65
N ASN A 179 -8.46 6.53 13.48
CA ASN A 179 -9.15 7.47 14.35
C ASN A 179 -10.55 7.85 13.85
N HIS A 180 -10.78 7.82 12.54
CA HIS A 180 -12.03 8.29 11.96
C HIS A 180 -12.76 7.19 11.19
N ILE A 181 -12.14 6.59 10.17
CA ILE A 181 -12.88 5.73 9.25
C ILE A 181 -13.31 4.41 9.90
N ILE A 182 -12.40 3.68 10.54
CA ILE A 182 -12.74 2.42 11.21
C ILE A 182 -13.79 2.64 12.30
N PRO A 183 -13.60 3.58 13.25
CA PRO A 183 -14.59 3.81 14.30
C PRO A 183 -15.97 4.16 13.77
N ASN A 184 -16.06 5.12 12.84
CA ASN A 184 -17.34 5.56 12.28
C ASN A 184 -18.00 4.49 11.40
N THR A 185 -17.23 3.63 10.74
CA THR A 185 -17.80 2.49 9.99
C THR A 185 -18.43 1.47 10.94
N ILE A 186 -17.82 1.24 12.11
CA ILE A 186 -18.37 0.36 13.14
C ILE A 186 -19.63 0.99 13.75
N PHE A 187 -19.62 2.29 14.05
CA PHE A 187 -20.78 3.00 14.59
C PHE A 187 -22.02 2.94 13.68
N LEU A 188 -21.84 2.84 12.35
CA LEU A 188 -22.95 2.68 11.41
C LEU A 188 -23.70 1.35 11.52
N GLU A 189 -23.10 0.32 12.11
CA GLU A 189 -23.71 -1.02 12.23
C GLU A 189 -23.88 -1.44 13.70
N LEU A 190 -23.30 -0.69 14.65
CA LEU A 190 -23.36 -0.97 16.08
C LEU A 190 -24.71 -0.57 16.66
N LYS A 191 -25.35 -1.50 17.39
CA LYS A 191 -26.60 -1.25 18.11
C LYS A 191 -26.38 -0.27 19.26
N THR A 192 -27.36 0.60 19.51
CA THR A 192 -27.31 1.65 20.55
C THR A 192 -26.98 1.11 21.95
N ILE A 193 -27.44 -0.11 22.28
CA ILE A 193 -27.14 -0.79 23.56
C ILE A 193 -25.64 -0.94 23.86
N HIS A 194 -24.78 -0.91 22.84
CA HIS A 194 -23.33 -1.01 23.01
C HIS A 194 -22.63 0.36 23.10
N PHE A 195 -23.32 1.49 22.92
CA PHE A 195 -22.69 2.80 22.88
C PHE A 195 -22.13 3.22 24.24
N GLU A 196 -22.87 2.94 25.31
CA GLU A 196 -22.45 3.21 26.69
C GLU A 196 -21.17 2.45 27.06
N LYS A 197 -21.04 1.20 26.61
CA LYS A 197 -19.85 0.35 26.82
C LYS A 197 -18.56 0.98 26.28
N PHE A 198 -18.67 1.82 25.26
CA PHE A 198 -17.54 2.47 24.61
C PHE A 198 -17.43 3.96 24.95
N GLY A 199 -18.22 4.46 25.91
CA GLY A 199 -18.23 5.87 26.29
C GLY A 199 -18.73 6.81 25.19
N ILE A 200 -19.51 6.31 24.24
CA ILE A 200 -19.98 7.07 23.08
C ILE A 200 -21.22 7.86 23.49
N ARG A 201 -21.04 9.14 23.83
CA ARG A 201 -22.14 10.02 24.25
C ARG A 201 -22.97 10.57 23.07
N LYS A 202 -22.32 10.83 21.93
CA LYS A 202 -22.96 11.29 20.68
C LYS A 202 -22.01 11.02 19.51
N VAL A 203 -22.48 10.30 18.49
CA VAL A 203 -21.76 10.21 17.21
C VAL A 203 -22.37 11.24 16.26
N SER A 204 -21.68 12.34 16.01
CA SER A 204 -22.09 13.27 14.95
C SER A 204 -21.87 12.60 13.60
N ASP A 205 -22.94 12.39 12.83
CA ASP A 205 -22.97 11.86 11.45
C ASP A 205 -21.72 11.04 11.02
N PRO A 206 -21.72 9.70 11.26
CA PRO A 206 -20.58 8.86 10.92
C PRO A 206 -20.18 8.92 9.44
N LYS A 207 -21.14 9.12 8.52
CA LYS A 207 -20.85 9.18 7.08
C LYS A 207 -20.08 10.45 6.76
N LYS A 208 -20.49 11.58 7.34
CA LYS A 208 -19.79 12.86 7.18
C LYS A 208 -18.37 12.80 7.75
N ASN A 209 -18.16 12.12 8.89
CA ASN A 209 -16.82 11.95 9.46
C ASN A 209 -15.90 11.10 8.57
N ILE A 210 -16.44 10.04 7.94
CA ILE A 210 -15.70 9.24 6.97
C ILE A 210 -15.31 10.12 5.78
N ALA A 211 -16.25 10.88 5.19
CA ALA A 211 -15.96 11.76 4.07
C ALA A 211 -14.92 12.84 4.43
N PHE A 212 -15.05 13.45 5.61
CA PHE A 212 -14.07 14.39 6.15
C PHE A 212 -12.66 13.79 6.22
N ALA A 213 -12.53 12.56 6.72
CA ALA A 213 -11.24 11.89 6.81
C ALA A 213 -10.56 11.72 5.45
N PHE A 214 -11.32 11.38 4.39
CA PHE A 214 -10.79 11.34 3.03
C PHE A 214 -10.28 12.72 2.57
N MET A 215 -11.04 13.79 2.84
CA MET A 215 -10.64 15.14 2.46
C MET A 215 -9.37 15.60 3.21
N GLN A 216 -9.24 15.26 4.49
CA GLN A 216 -8.04 15.61 5.25
C GLN A 216 -6.80 14.86 4.77
N VAL A 217 -6.93 13.57 4.42
CA VAL A 217 -5.84 12.80 3.81
C VAL A 217 -5.30 13.52 2.58
N VAL A 218 -6.17 14.07 1.73
CA VAL A 218 -5.75 14.83 0.54
C VAL A 218 -4.99 16.08 0.93
N LYS A 219 -5.59 16.92 1.76
CA LYS A 219 -5.00 18.18 2.20
C LYS A 219 -3.62 17.98 2.83
N GLU A 220 -3.50 17.00 3.72
CA GLU A 220 -2.23 16.70 4.39
C GLU A 220 -1.20 16.10 3.43
N SER A 221 -1.62 15.23 2.52
CA SER A 221 -0.70 14.64 1.54
C SER A 221 -0.18 15.68 0.53
N GLU A 222 -1.00 16.68 0.20
CA GLU A 222 -0.60 17.84 -0.62
C GLU A 222 0.36 18.76 0.14
N THR A 223 0.02 19.10 1.39
CA THR A 223 0.92 19.87 2.25
C THR A 223 2.27 19.16 2.44
N LEU A 224 2.24 17.82 2.55
CA LEU A 224 3.43 16.99 2.66
C LEU A 224 4.32 17.09 1.41
N ILE A 225 3.74 17.05 0.21
CA ILE A 225 4.54 17.12 -1.02
C ILE A 225 5.17 18.50 -1.18
N ASP A 226 4.42 19.57 -0.92
CA ASP A 226 4.93 20.94 -1.04
C ASP A 226 6.08 21.19 -0.07
N ARG A 227 5.92 20.73 1.18
CA ARG A 227 6.97 20.85 2.20
C ARG A 227 8.24 20.08 1.82
N LEU A 228 8.12 18.84 1.37
CA LEU A 228 9.30 18.02 1.01
C LEU A 228 9.97 18.51 -0.27
N SER A 229 9.20 19.00 -1.26
CA SER A 229 9.75 19.64 -2.45
C SER A 229 10.54 20.89 -2.09
N LYS A 230 10.00 21.74 -1.20
CA LYS A 230 10.73 22.91 -0.70
C LYS A 230 12.05 22.50 -0.03
N GLN A 231 12.00 21.54 0.90
CA GLN A 231 13.21 21.03 1.57
C GLN A 231 14.24 20.45 0.59
N PHE A 232 13.78 19.80 -0.49
CA PHE A 232 14.63 19.29 -1.56
C PHE A 232 15.37 20.43 -2.28
N PHE A 233 14.64 21.46 -2.71
CA PHE A 233 15.23 22.57 -3.46
C PHE A 233 16.14 23.43 -2.59
N ASP A 234 15.73 23.69 -1.34
CA ASP A 234 16.57 24.41 -0.36
C ASP A 234 17.89 23.65 -0.14
N GLU A 235 17.87 22.32 0.00
CA GLU A 235 19.10 21.53 0.17
C GLU A 235 19.94 21.46 -1.11
N LEU A 236 19.31 21.36 -2.28
CA LEU A 236 19.99 21.35 -3.57
C LEU A 236 20.72 22.68 -3.83
N GLU A 237 20.07 23.81 -3.53
CA GLU A 237 20.66 25.13 -3.66
C GLU A 237 21.86 25.30 -2.72
N ASN A 238 21.71 24.90 -1.45
CA ASN A 238 22.77 25.01 -0.45
C ASN A 238 23.99 24.13 -0.76
N LYS A 239 23.80 22.94 -1.32
CA LYS A 239 24.90 22.02 -1.66
C LYS A 239 25.53 22.34 -3.02
N GLY A 240 24.75 22.87 -3.95
CA GLY A 240 25.14 23.04 -5.34
C GLY A 240 24.94 21.78 -6.17
N LYS A 241 24.79 21.97 -7.49
CA LYS A 241 24.48 20.88 -8.45
C LYS A 241 25.60 19.85 -8.53
N ASP A 242 26.85 20.30 -8.46
CA ASP A 242 28.05 19.47 -8.61
C ASP A 242 28.43 18.71 -7.33
N TRP A 243 27.69 18.91 -6.24
CA TRP A 243 27.94 18.22 -4.99
C TRP A 243 27.76 16.71 -5.16
N SER A 244 28.83 15.98 -4.84
CA SER A 244 28.86 14.52 -4.87
C SER A 244 28.98 13.97 -3.45
N ILE A 245 28.17 12.96 -3.13
CA ILE A 245 28.33 12.21 -1.89
C ILE A 245 29.42 11.14 -2.06
N ASP A 246 30.36 11.07 -1.12
CA ASP A 246 31.30 9.95 -1.09
C ASP A 246 30.64 8.74 -0.44
N TYR A 247 30.08 7.86 -1.28
CA TYR A 247 29.45 6.63 -0.82
C TYR A 247 30.41 5.65 -0.10
N LYS A 248 31.73 5.85 -0.17
CA LYS A 248 32.72 5.02 0.54
C LYS A 248 32.80 5.45 2.01
N ASN A 249 32.71 6.74 2.29
CA ASN A 249 32.74 7.30 3.63
C ASN A 249 31.41 7.08 4.38
N ASN A 250 31.47 6.26 5.44
CA ASN A 250 30.29 5.91 6.23
C ASN A 250 29.68 7.09 6.99
N HIS A 251 30.44 8.16 7.24
CA HIS A 251 30.01 9.24 8.12
C HIS A 251 28.93 10.11 7.48
N GLU A 252 29.12 10.51 6.23
CA GLU A 252 28.16 11.35 5.49
C GLU A 252 26.83 10.62 5.29
N ILE A 253 26.89 9.36 4.82
CA ILE A 253 25.71 8.51 4.67
C ILE A 253 24.96 8.31 6.00
N LYS A 254 25.69 8.12 7.11
CA LYS A 254 25.07 7.98 8.43
C LYS A 254 24.40 9.27 8.90
N ASN A 255 24.98 10.45 8.61
CA ASN A 255 24.41 11.74 9.02
C ASN A 255 23.17 12.13 8.20
N VAL A 256 23.20 11.82 6.91
CA VAL A 256 22.08 12.05 5.98
C VAL A 256 20.86 11.22 6.37
N PHE A 257 21.11 10.03 6.90
CA PHE A 257 20.09 9.12 7.39
C PHE A 257 19.95 9.14 8.92
N LYS A 258 20.58 10.08 9.65
CA LYS A 258 20.45 10.18 11.12
C LYS A 258 19.05 10.66 11.51
N GLU A 259 18.45 11.57 10.75
CA GLU A 259 17.07 12.02 10.98
C GLU A 259 16.03 10.93 10.62
N ASN A 260 16.43 9.99 9.76
CA ASN A 260 15.60 8.87 9.35
C ASN A 260 16.29 7.56 9.74
N ASP A 261 16.25 7.23 11.04
CA ASP A 261 16.79 6.01 11.70
C ASP A 261 16.60 4.71 10.90
N TYR A 262 15.58 4.72 10.08
CA TYR A 262 15.14 3.68 9.17
C TYR A 262 16.00 3.53 7.90
N ILE A 263 16.41 4.59 7.20
CA ILE A 263 17.29 4.49 6.02
C ILE A 263 18.71 4.07 6.46
N LYS A 264 19.14 4.55 7.62
CA LYS A 264 20.39 4.13 8.29
C LYS A 264 20.41 2.62 8.53
N LYS A 265 19.31 2.02 9.01
CA LYS A 265 19.20 0.55 9.20
C LYS A 265 19.29 -0.24 7.88
N ILE A 266 18.77 0.29 6.78
CA ILE A 266 18.80 -0.38 5.46
C ILE A 266 20.20 -0.32 4.85
N TYR A 267 20.83 0.86 4.88
CA TYR A 267 22.16 1.07 4.30
C TYR A 267 23.25 0.31 5.07
N LEU A 268 23.20 0.33 6.41
CA LEU A 268 24.15 -0.42 7.25
C LEU A 268 24.03 -1.95 7.05
N LYS A 269 22.80 -2.46 6.86
CA LYS A 269 22.59 -3.88 6.53
C LYS A 269 23.17 -4.27 5.18
N GLN A 270 23.12 -3.39 4.17
CA GLN A 270 23.77 -3.64 2.88
C GLN A 270 25.30 -3.72 3.03
N LYS A 271 25.94 -2.77 3.72
CA LYS A 271 27.39 -2.78 3.93
C LYS A 271 27.88 -4.06 4.64
N SER A 272 27.10 -4.58 5.61
CA SER A 272 27.41 -5.86 6.28
C SER A 272 27.35 -7.09 5.37
N LYS A 273 26.42 -7.13 4.39
CA LYS A 273 26.26 -8.24 3.46
C LYS A 273 27.28 -8.20 2.32
N THR A 274 27.61 -7.02 1.81
CA THR A 274 28.64 -6.86 0.78
C THR A 274 30.02 -7.17 1.34
N ASN A 275 30.31 -6.81 2.60
CA ASN A 275 31.55 -7.19 3.28
C ASN A 275 31.62 -8.69 3.61
N LYS A 276 30.52 -9.33 4.05
CA LYS A 276 30.49 -10.80 4.28
C LYS A 276 30.61 -11.65 3.01
N LYS A 277 30.28 -11.11 1.83
CA LYS A 277 30.51 -11.79 0.54
C LYS A 277 31.90 -11.53 -0.04
N LYS A 278 32.54 -10.42 0.32
CA LYS A 278 33.89 -10.06 -0.14
C LYS A 278 35.00 -10.67 0.72
N TYR A 279 34.70 -11.01 1.97
CA TYR A 279 35.57 -11.79 2.85
C TYR A 279 34.85 -13.09 3.16
N ASN A 280 35.39 -14.20 2.64
CA ASN A 280 34.91 -15.56 2.86
C ASN A 280 35.15 -15.96 4.34
N VAL A 281 34.47 -15.29 5.28
CA VAL A 281 34.59 -15.56 6.70
C VAL A 281 33.81 -16.84 6.97
N LYS A 282 34.51 -17.97 6.88
CA LYS A 282 34.09 -19.21 7.54
C LYS A 282 33.82 -18.85 9.00
N GLN A 283 32.62 -19.15 9.48
CA GLN A 283 32.36 -19.13 10.90
C GLN A 283 33.28 -20.18 11.54
N ASN A 284 34.38 -19.73 12.14
CA ASN A 284 35.07 -20.55 13.12
C ASN A 284 34.13 -20.67 14.32
N VAL A 285 33.39 -21.78 14.34
CA VAL A 285 32.90 -22.35 15.58
C VAL A 285 34.12 -22.93 16.27
N ASN A 286 34.80 -22.12 17.09
CA ASN A 286 35.68 -22.69 18.11
C ASN A 286 34.81 -22.92 19.35
N ASN A 287 34.30 -24.15 19.43
CA ASN A 287 34.09 -24.84 20.67
C ASN A 287 35.41 -24.80 21.45
N ASN A 288 35.47 -24.01 22.52
CA ASN A 288 36.38 -24.26 23.64
C ASN A 288 35.60 -23.99 24.93
N GLN A 289 34.60 -24.84 25.15
CA GLN A 289 34.30 -25.33 26.50
C GLN A 289 34.54 -26.82 26.46
N THR A 290 35.73 -27.26 26.88
CA THR A 290 35.84 -28.36 27.83
C THR A 290 37.28 -28.55 28.28
N LYS A 291 37.40 -28.60 29.61
CA LYS A 291 38.29 -29.43 30.41
C LYS A 291 39.71 -28.92 30.71
N ASP A 292 40.02 -29.22 31.96
CA ASP A 292 41.32 -29.26 32.65
C ASP A 292 41.79 -27.92 33.22
N LEU A 293 42.09 -27.74 34.51
CA LEU A 293 42.27 -28.62 35.67
C LEU A 293 42.18 -27.74 36.95
N ASN A 294 41.80 -28.37 38.06
CA ASN A 294 42.18 -28.11 39.46
C ASN A 294 42.43 -26.66 39.94
#